data_AF-A0A811UBU4-F1
#
_entry.id   AF-A0A811UBU4-F1
#
_cell.length_a   1.000
_cell.length_b   1.000
_cell.length_c   1.000
_cell.angle_alpha   90.00
_cell.angle_beta   90.00
_cell.angle_gamma   90.00
#
_symmetry.space_group_name_H-M   'P 1'
#
loop_
_entity.id
_entity.type
_entity.pdbx_description
1 polymer ?
#
loop_
_entity_poly.entity_id
_entity_poly.type
_entity_poly.pdbx_seq_one_letter_code
_entity_poly.pdbx_strand_id
1 'polypeptide(L)'
;MQMGVKMLTHRIQQYQSATNETVVTPTKYGKIKGIKRKSIYNHNFYAFEGVPYAKPPIGELRFRAPQPPEPWTGVRDCTSMGNIPLQRHFVLGITHGTEDCLYLNVYAKQ
;
A
#
# COMPACT_ATOMS: atom_id res chain seq x y z
N MET A 1 9.78 -24.61 -7.53
CA MET A 1 8.39 -24.90 -7.94
C MET A 1 7.32 -24.45 -6.93
N GLN A 2 7.49 -24.63 -5.61
CA GLN A 2 6.47 -24.26 -4.60
C GLN A 2 6.27 -22.75 -4.34
N MET A 3 7.30 -21.91 -4.50
CA MET A 3 7.25 -20.48 -4.16
C MET A 3 6.27 -19.68 -5.05
N GLY A 4 6.29 -19.95 -6.36
CA GLY A 4 5.40 -19.27 -7.31
C GLY A 4 3.92 -19.59 -7.05
N VAL A 5 3.62 -20.85 -6.70
CA VAL A 5 2.28 -21.28 -6.30
C VAL A 5 1.84 -20.53 -5.04
N LYS A 6 2.68 -20.46 -4.00
CA LYS A 6 2.35 -19.72 -2.76
C LYS A 6 2.07 -18.23 -3.01
N MET A 7 2.86 -17.56 -3.85
CA MET A 7 2.61 -16.16 -4.20
C MET A 7 1.28 -15.98 -4.93
N LEU A 8 0.93 -16.90 -5.84
CA LEU A 8 -0.36 -16.87 -6.52
C LEU A 8 -1.51 -17.11 -5.54
N THR A 9 -1.41 -18.13 -4.68
CA THR A 9 -2.43 -18.42 -3.66
C THR A 9 -2.64 -17.23 -2.72
N HIS A 10 -1.57 -16.55 -2.31
CA HIS A 10 -1.66 -15.36 -1.47
C HIS A 10 -2.41 -14.21 -2.15
N ARG A 11 -2.15 -13.95 -3.44
CA ARG A 11 -2.91 -12.93 -4.19
C ARG A 11 -4.39 -13.26 -4.27
N ILE A 12 -4.72 -14.53 -4.51
CA ILE A 12 -6.12 -14.99 -4.54
C ILE A 12 -6.78 -14.81 -3.17
N GLN A 13 -6.09 -15.20 -2.10
CA GLN A 13 -6.59 -15.05 -0.74
C GLN A 13 -6.81 -13.58 -0.38
N GLN A 14 -5.88 -12.70 -0.76
CA GLN A 14 -6.01 -11.25 -0.51
C GLN A 14 -7.18 -10.63 -1.30
N TYR A 15 -7.44 -11.11 -2.52
CA TYR A 15 -8.63 -10.73 -3.30
C TYR A 15 -9.92 -11.20 -2.62
N GLN A 16 -9.98 -12.46 -2.16
CA GLN A 16 -11.15 -13.01 -1.46
C GLN A 16 -11.42 -12.33 -0.11
N SER A 17 -10.38 -11.82 0.55
CA SER A 17 -10.52 -11.04 1.78
C SER A 17 -11.11 -9.65 1.58
N ALA A 18 -11.13 -9.11 0.35
CA ALA A 18 -11.72 -7.80 0.06
C ALA A 18 -13.25 -7.87 0.06
N THR A 19 -13.90 -6.91 0.70
CA THR A 19 -15.36 -6.71 0.57
C THR A 19 -15.65 -5.59 -0.43
N ASN A 20 -16.91 -5.41 -0.82
CA ASN A 20 -17.31 -4.28 -1.66
C ASN A 20 -17.57 -2.98 -0.85
N GLU A 21 -17.33 -3.00 0.47
CA GLU A 21 -17.53 -1.84 1.35
C GLU A 21 -16.27 -0.97 1.37
N THR A 22 -16.42 0.30 0.98
CA THR A 22 -15.34 1.30 1.01
C THR A 22 -15.67 2.41 1.99
N VAL A 23 -14.63 3.07 2.50
CA VAL A 23 -14.77 4.18 3.46
C VAL A 23 -13.85 5.32 3.03
N VAL A 24 -14.32 6.56 3.13
CA VAL A 24 -13.53 7.76 2.86
C VAL A 24 -13.24 8.48 4.16
N THR A 25 -11.98 8.80 4.41
CA THR A 25 -11.56 9.53 5.62
C THR A 25 -10.62 10.68 5.26
N PRO A 26 -10.69 11.84 5.96
CA PRO A 26 -9.77 12.94 5.74
C PRO A 26 -8.39 12.67 6.33
N THR A 27 -7.36 13.26 5.73
CA THR A 27 -6.00 13.38 6.27
C THR A 27 -5.56 14.84 6.19
N LYS A 28 -4.39 15.18 6.76
CA LYS A 28 -3.78 16.51 6.60
C LYS A 28 -3.49 16.92 5.14
N TYR A 29 -3.40 15.96 4.21
CA TYR A 29 -3.02 16.22 2.81
C TYR A 29 -4.16 16.00 1.80
N GLY A 30 -5.31 15.50 2.25
CA GLY A 30 -6.45 15.20 1.39
C GLY A 30 -7.23 13.98 1.85
N LYS A 31 -8.34 13.68 1.18
CA LYS A 31 -9.18 12.52 1.51
C LYS A 31 -8.60 11.24 0.90
N ILE A 32 -8.69 10.14 1.63
CA ILE A 32 -8.29 8.80 1.16
C ILE A 32 -9.49 7.85 1.21
N LYS A 33 -9.57 6.93 0.24
CA LYS A 33 -10.55 5.84 0.18
C LYS A 33 -9.88 4.54 0.58
N GLY A 34 -10.33 3.93 1.66
CA GLY A 34 -9.96 2.58 2.09
C GLY A 34 -11.04 1.56 1.75
N ILE A 35 -10.73 0.29 2.01
CA ILE A 35 -11.60 -0.86 1.78
C ILE A 35 -11.73 -1.68 3.05
N LYS A 36 -12.92 -2.19 3.34
CA LYS A 36 -13.11 -3.16 4.41
C LYS A 36 -12.66 -4.54 3.94
N ARG A 37 -11.86 -5.20 4.77
CA ARG A 37 -11.37 -6.55 4.53
C ARG A 37 -11.74 -7.48 5.68
N LYS A 38 -11.71 -8.78 5.40
CA LYS A 38 -11.86 -9.86 6.39
C LYS A 38 -10.53 -10.56 6.64
N SER A 39 -10.20 -10.76 7.90
CA SER A 39 -9.06 -11.59 8.31
C SER A 39 -9.37 -13.08 8.12
N ILE A 40 -8.34 -13.93 8.26
CA ILE A 40 -8.51 -15.40 8.24
C ILE A 40 -9.41 -15.93 9.36
N TYR A 41 -9.64 -15.13 10.41
CA TYR A 41 -10.56 -15.42 11.52
C TYR A 41 -11.92 -14.73 11.36
N ASN A 42 -12.23 -14.25 10.16
CA ASN A 42 -13.50 -13.60 9.82
C ASN A 42 -13.77 -12.29 10.58
N HIS A 43 -12.72 -11.63 11.12
CA HIS A 43 -12.84 -10.29 11.70
C HIS A 43 -12.76 -9.23 10.61
N ASN A 44 -13.66 -8.26 10.68
CA ASN A 44 -13.65 -7.10 9.80
C ASN A 44 -12.66 -6.03 10.27
N PHE A 45 -12.01 -5.39 9.31
CA PHE A 45 -11.17 -4.22 9.56
C PHE A 45 -11.16 -3.32 8.32
N TYR A 46 -10.92 -2.03 8.53
CA TYR A 46 -10.67 -1.08 7.45
C TYR A 46 -9.18 -1.10 7.11
N ALA A 47 -8.88 -1.17 5.81
CA ALA A 47 -7.54 -1.11 5.26
C ALA A 47 -7.39 0.13 4.38
N PHE A 48 -6.39 0.96 4.69
CA PHE A 48 -5.94 2.08 3.87
C PHE A 48 -4.49 1.80 3.48
N GLU A 49 -4.27 1.43 2.24
CA GLU A 49 -3.00 0.93 1.74
C GLU A 49 -2.43 1.91 0.70
N GLY A 50 -1.11 2.09 0.68
CA GLY A 50 -0.47 3.01 -0.27
C GLY A 50 -0.70 4.50 0.03
N VAL A 51 -0.83 4.89 1.31
CA VAL A 51 -1.00 6.29 1.70
C VAL A 51 0.36 7.00 1.63
N PRO A 52 0.53 8.06 0.81
CA PRO A 52 1.80 8.76 0.71
C PRO A 52 2.08 9.57 1.97
N TYR A 53 3.30 9.45 2.52
CA TYR A 53 3.74 10.26 3.67
C TYR A 53 4.85 11.25 3.32
N ALA A 54 5.40 11.17 2.10
CA ALA A 54 6.44 12.06 1.58
C ALA A 54 6.35 12.15 0.04
N LYS A 55 7.05 13.13 -0.55
CA LYS A 55 7.29 13.17 -2.01
C LYS A 55 8.11 11.96 -2.45
N PRO A 56 7.90 11.44 -3.68
CA PRO A 56 8.78 10.42 -4.24
C PRO A 56 10.24 10.90 -4.23
N PRO A 57 11.20 10.12 -3.67
CA PRO A 57 12.61 10.50 -3.52
C PRO A 57 13.39 10.27 -4.83
N ILE A 58 12.86 10.79 -5.94
CA ILE A 58 13.38 10.63 -7.30
C ILE A 58 14.05 11.92 -7.80
N GLY A 59 14.93 11.79 -8.80
CA GLY A 59 15.66 12.93 -9.37
C GLY A 59 16.50 13.66 -8.32
N GLU A 60 16.32 14.98 -8.22
CA GLU A 60 17.05 15.84 -7.26
C GLU A 60 16.74 15.52 -5.78
N LEU A 61 15.66 14.80 -5.49
CA LEU A 61 15.32 14.35 -4.13
C LEU A 61 16.04 13.07 -3.73
N ARG A 62 16.73 12.40 -4.66
CA ARG A 62 17.48 11.18 -4.36
C ARG A 62 18.60 11.49 -3.36
N PHE A 63 18.73 10.65 -2.34
CA PHE A 63 19.68 10.81 -1.23
C PHE A 63 19.49 12.08 -0.37
N ARG A 64 18.32 12.73 -0.47
CA ARG A 64 17.94 13.85 0.39
C ARG A 64 16.96 13.41 1.47
N ALA A 65 16.83 14.24 2.50
CA ALA A 65 15.79 14.04 3.51
C ALA A 65 14.40 14.09 2.85
N PRO A 66 13.46 13.23 3.29
CA PRO A 66 12.11 13.18 2.72
C PRO A 66 11.38 14.51 2.94
N GLN A 67 10.66 14.95 1.91
CA GLN A 67 9.87 16.17 1.94
C GLN A 67 8.38 15.83 2.06
N PRO A 68 7.55 16.67 2.72
CA PRO A 68 6.10 16.45 2.80
C PRO A 68 5.45 16.25 1.42
N PRO A 69 4.48 15.34 1.27
CA PRO A 69 3.80 15.11 0.01
C PRO A 69 2.98 16.34 -0.38
N GLU A 70 2.76 16.50 -1.69
CA GLU A 70 1.83 17.52 -2.17
C GLU A 70 0.40 17.16 -1.75
N PRO A 71 -0.38 18.12 -1.20
CA PRO A 71 -1.80 17.92 -1.00
C PRO A 71 -2.51 17.59 -2.31
N TRP A 72 -3.59 16.82 -2.25
CA TRP A 72 -4.39 16.49 -3.43
C TRP A 72 -5.84 16.91 -3.27
N THR A 73 -6.47 17.27 -4.38
CA THR A 73 -7.91 17.48 -4.49
C THR A 73 -8.63 16.16 -4.74
N GLY A 74 -9.89 16.06 -4.30
CA GLY A 74 -10.69 14.85 -4.47
C GLY A 74 -10.35 13.75 -3.45
N VAL A 75 -10.49 12.49 -3.87
CA VAL A 75 -10.27 11.32 -3.02
C VAL A 75 -9.22 10.42 -3.65
N ARG A 76 -8.12 10.19 -2.94
CA ARG A 76 -7.07 9.26 -3.38
C ARG A 76 -7.49 7.82 -3.09
N ASP A 77 -7.32 6.94 -4.07
CA ASP A 77 -7.57 5.52 -3.89
C ASP A 77 -6.44 4.87 -3.09
N CYS A 78 -6.77 4.37 -1.91
CA CYS A 78 -5.87 3.67 -0.99
C CYS A 78 -6.44 2.27 -0.67
N THR A 79 -7.04 1.61 -1.66
CA THR A 79 -7.59 0.25 -1.50
C THR A 79 -6.58 -0.86 -1.84
N SER A 80 -5.37 -0.48 -2.25
CA SER A 80 -4.31 -1.39 -2.70
C SER A 80 -2.94 -0.95 -2.18
N MET A 81 -2.04 -1.91 -2.00
CA MET A 81 -0.67 -1.68 -1.54
C MET A 81 0.08 -0.72 -2.46
N GLY A 82 0.85 0.19 -1.86
CA GLY A 82 1.83 1.00 -2.58
C GLY A 82 3.01 0.18 -3.08
N ASN A 83 3.87 0.84 -3.86
CA ASN A 83 5.10 0.24 -4.36
C ASN A 83 6.10 -0.06 -3.23
N ILE A 84 6.92 -1.09 -3.41
CA ILE A 84 8.00 -1.45 -2.50
C ILE A 84 9.31 -0.74 -2.85
N PRO A 85 10.20 -0.50 -1.85
CA PRO A 85 11.52 0.08 -2.10
C PRO A 85 12.39 -0.82 -2.98
N LEU A 86 13.24 -0.18 -3.79
CA LEU A 86 14.26 -0.86 -4.59
C LEU A 86 15.17 -1.71 -3.70
N GLN A 87 15.17 -3.02 -3.92
CA GLN A 87 15.90 -3.99 -3.11
C GLN A 87 16.24 -5.27 -3.87
N ARG A 88 17.26 -6.00 -3.41
CA ARG A 88 17.56 -7.35 -3.90
C ARG A 88 16.62 -8.34 -3.24
N HIS A 89 15.81 -9.02 -4.02
CA HIS A 89 14.88 -10.03 -3.54
C HIS A 89 15.67 -11.18 -2.86
N PHE A 90 15.43 -11.40 -1.57
CA PHE A 90 16.21 -12.35 -0.76
C PHE A 90 16.27 -13.77 -1.35
N VAL A 91 15.13 -14.28 -1.83
CA VAL A 91 15.04 -15.64 -2.42
C VAL A 91 15.54 -15.69 -3.86
N LEU A 92 15.02 -14.83 -4.73
CA LEU A 92 15.26 -14.90 -6.18
C LEU A 92 16.61 -14.30 -6.59
N GLY A 93 17.25 -13.52 -5.72
CA GLY A 93 18.51 -12.83 -6.00
C GLY A 93 18.41 -11.69 -7.01
N ILE A 94 17.22 -11.41 -7.56
CA ILE A 94 16.95 -10.35 -8.54
C ILE A 94 16.68 -9.01 -7.85
N THR A 95 17.09 -7.92 -8.49
CA THR A 95 16.74 -6.55 -8.04
C THR A 95 15.32 -6.22 -8.49
N HIS A 96 14.50 -5.67 -7.58
CA HIS A 96 13.11 -5.30 -7.84
C HIS A 96 12.66 -4.14 -6.94
N GLY A 97 11.50 -3.56 -7.21
CA GLY A 97 10.98 -2.37 -6.52
C GLY A 97 11.26 -1.08 -7.29
N THR A 98 10.95 0.05 -6.65
CA THR A 98 11.09 1.39 -7.23
C THR A 98 11.56 2.38 -6.17
N GLU A 99 12.08 3.54 -6.60
CA GLU A 99 12.42 4.65 -5.71
C GLU A 99 11.17 5.41 -5.23
N ASP A 100 10.08 5.41 -6.00
CA ASP A 100 8.78 5.91 -5.53
C ASP A 100 8.12 4.87 -4.62
N CYS A 101 8.53 4.85 -3.34
CA CYS A 101 8.14 3.84 -2.36
C CYS A 101 7.79 4.40 -0.97
N LEU A 102 7.66 5.73 -0.81
CA LEU A 102 7.41 6.36 0.49
C LEU A 102 5.91 6.37 0.85
N TYR A 103 5.39 5.16 1.07
CA TYR A 103 4.00 4.90 1.42
C TYR A 103 3.88 4.18 2.77
N LEU A 104 2.75 4.36 3.44
CA LEU A 104 2.37 3.61 4.63
C LEU A 104 0.98 3.00 4.47
N ASN A 105 0.70 2.01 5.31
CA ASN A 105 -0.60 1.38 5.41
C ASN A 105 -1.18 1.57 6.81
N VAL A 106 -2.49 1.81 6.91
CA VAL A 106 -3.22 1.95 8.17
C VAL A 106 -4.32 0.89 8.20
N TYR A 107 -4.38 0.15 9.30
CA TYR A 107 -5.42 -0.84 9.56
C TYR A 107 -6.12 -0.50 10.86
N ALA A 108 -7.45 -0.43 10.83
CA ALA A 108 -8.26 -0.12 12.01
C ALA A 108 -9.40 -1.13 12.14
N LYS A 109 -9.76 -1.50 13.38
CA LYS A 109 -10.99 -2.24 13.62
C LYS A 109 -12.18 -1.42 13.12
N GLN A 110 -13.17 -2.12 12.58
CA GLN A 110 -14.47 -1.51 12.27
C GLN A 110 -15.15 -1.06 13.55
#